data_AF-A0A2N5G6D2-F1
#
_entry.id   AF-A0A2N5G6D2-F1
#
_cell.length_a   1.000
_cell.length_b   1.000
_cell.length_c   1.000
_cell.angle_alpha   90.00
_cell.angle_beta   90.00
_cell.angle_gamma   90.00
#
_symmetry.space_group_name_H-M   'P 1'
#
loop_
_entity.id
_entity.type
_entity.pdbx_description
1 polymer ?
#
loop_
_entity_poly.entity_id
_entity_poly.type
_entity_poly.pdbx_seq_one_letter_code
_entity_poly.pdbx_strand_id
1 'polypeptide(L)'
;MDNQTKEIFGSVIAAVGTIISAIASTPSNFIKSDLQNDLDLIGNVLQAVGNALQADGQEEISLEKVGNEIQAIGNVTVIAGMVIDFEQVTEQKLIITGNWIQALGGAVSLSDELADRSASGQSYNIFGNLLQSIGNSLQALGGVYDLETKNKMYKHLKEHDNGQLLKVSGSWIQATGAVLSAIGQFKEE
;
A
#
# COMPACT_ATOMS: atom_id res chain seq x y z
N MET A 1 24.50 -5.04 3.43
CA MET A 1 23.72 -4.89 4.69
C MET A 1 23.48 -6.27 5.22
N ASP A 2 23.58 -6.44 6.54
CA ASP A 2 23.03 -7.60 7.24
C ASP A 2 21.50 -7.61 7.15
N ASN A 3 20.91 -8.74 7.54
CA ASN A 3 19.49 -9.03 7.39
C ASN A 3 18.60 -8.14 8.26
N GLN A 4 18.92 -7.99 9.54
CA GLN A 4 18.19 -7.07 10.44
C GLN A 4 18.15 -5.64 9.89
N THR A 5 19.28 -5.16 9.38
CA THR A 5 19.36 -3.83 8.77
C THR A 5 18.50 -3.70 7.52
N LYS A 6 18.34 -4.77 6.71
CA LYS A 6 17.42 -4.75 5.56
C LYS A 6 15.96 -4.67 5.99
N GLU A 7 15.56 -5.37 7.05
CA GLU A 7 14.18 -5.37 7.54
C GLU A 7 13.79 -4.01 8.11
N ILE A 8 14.62 -3.45 9.00
CA ILE A 8 14.42 -2.10 9.53
C ILE A 8 14.43 -1.06 8.41
N PHE A 9 15.44 -1.08 7.53
CA PHE A 9 15.53 -0.08 6.47
C PHE A 9 14.39 -0.21 5.45
N GLY A 10 14.01 -1.45 5.10
CA GLY A 10 12.90 -1.73 4.20
C GLY A 10 11.57 -1.23 4.74
N SER A 11 11.28 -1.47 6.04
CA SER A 11 10.05 -0.99 6.67
C SER A 11 9.98 0.54 6.72
N VAL A 12 11.09 1.23 6.99
CA VAL A 12 11.16 2.70 6.94
C VAL A 12 10.92 3.23 5.53
N ILE A 13 11.54 2.62 4.52
CA ILE A 13 11.35 3.02 3.12
C ILE A 13 9.89 2.81 2.68
N ALA A 14 9.27 1.70 3.05
CA ALA A 14 7.86 1.46 2.80
C ALA A 14 6.96 2.50 3.48
N ALA A 15 7.20 2.80 4.76
CA ALA A 15 6.46 3.81 5.51
C ALA A 15 6.58 5.21 4.85
N VAL A 16 7.77 5.62 4.45
CA VAL A 16 7.96 6.89 3.72
C VAL A 16 7.19 6.89 2.41
N GLY A 17 7.23 5.78 1.65
CA GLY A 17 6.49 5.62 0.41
C GLY A 17 4.98 5.78 0.59
N THR A 18 4.40 5.14 1.61
CA THR A 18 2.96 5.25 1.90
C THR A 18 2.54 6.67 2.29
N ILE A 19 3.36 7.40 3.04
CA ILE A 19 3.10 8.80 3.41
C ILE A 19 3.09 9.68 2.16
N ILE A 20 4.05 9.48 1.25
CA ILE A 20 4.11 10.22 -0.02
C ILE A 20 2.86 9.94 -0.86
N SER A 21 2.45 8.67 -1.03
CA SER A 21 1.21 8.31 -1.73
C SER A 21 -0.05 8.89 -1.07
N ALA A 22 -0.09 8.98 0.26
CA ALA A 22 -1.21 9.59 0.98
C ALA A 22 -1.28 11.11 0.77
N ILE A 23 -0.13 11.80 0.76
CA ILE A 23 -0.04 13.22 0.40
C ILE A 23 -0.51 13.43 -1.05
N ALA A 24 -0.05 12.59 -1.97
CA ALA A 24 -0.43 12.64 -3.38
C ALA A 24 -1.96 12.45 -3.59
N SER A 25 -2.54 11.50 -2.88
CA SER A 25 -3.97 11.18 -2.96
C SER A 25 -4.87 12.27 -2.37
N THR A 26 -4.33 13.14 -1.51
CA THR A 26 -5.10 14.20 -0.83
C THR A 26 -5.33 15.39 -1.78
N PRO A 27 -6.60 15.74 -2.11
CA PRO A 27 -6.87 16.93 -2.92
C PRO A 27 -6.30 18.19 -2.29
N SER A 28 -5.61 19.00 -3.09
CA SER A 28 -4.90 20.19 -2.62
C SER A 28 -4.98 21.31 -3.65
N ASN A 29 -5.15 22.54 -3.19
CA ASN A 29 -5.04 23.74 -4.03
C ASN A 29 -3.57 24.14 -4.29
N PHE A 30 -2.62 23.53 -3.57
CA PHE A 30 -1.20 23.89 -3.62
C PHE A 30 -0.36 22.90 -4.44
N ILE A 31 -0.79 21.64 -4.55
CA ILE A 31 -0.08 20.59 -5.29
C ILE A 31 -0.84 20.36 -6.61
N LYS A 32 -0.15 20.55 -7.74
CA LYS A 32 -0.74 20.34 -9.07
C LYS A 32 -0.96 18.84 -9.32
N SER A 33 -1.92 18.50 -10.18
CA SER A 33 -2.26 17.11 -10.54
C SER A 33 -1.06 16.31 -11.05
N ASP A 34 -0.20 16.91 -11.87
CA ASP A 34 0.97 16.21 -12.42
C ASP A 34 1.95 15.84 -11.31
N LEU A 35 2.17 16.76 -10.37
CA LEU A 35 2.99 16.51 -9.19
C LEU A 35 2.35 15.49 -8.24
N GLN A 36 1.01 15.45 -8.13
CA GLN A 36 0.33 14.40 -7.37
C GLN A 36 0.60 13.01 -7.99
N ASN A 37 0.47 12.88 -9.31
CA ASN A 37 0.74 11.62 -10.00
C ASN A 37 2.21 11.19 -9.85
N ASP A 38 3.15 12.13 -9.98
CA ASP A 38 4.59 11.87 -9.80
C ASP A 38 4.89 11.41 -8.36
N LEU A 39 4.30 12.08 -7.37
CA LEU A 39 4.47 11.72 -5.96
C LEU A 39 3.87 10.33 -5.68
N ASP A 40 2.68 10.02 -6.20
CA ASP A 40 2.07 8.71 -6.00
C ASP A 40 2.92 7.59 -6.66
N LEU A 41 3.50 7.84 -7.83
CA LEU A 41 4.42 6.92 -8.47
C LEU A 41 5.66 6.68 -7.61
N ILE A 42 6.28 7.74 -7.11
CA ILE A 42 7.44 7.66 -6.21
C ILE A 42 7.06 6.88 -4.93
N GLY A 43 5.89 7.16 -4.37
CA GLY A 43 5.37 6.47 -3.18
C GLY A 43 5.24 4.97 -3.40
N ASN A 44 4.64 4.54 -4.50
CA ASN A 44 4.50 3.12 -4.85
C ASN A 44 5.86 2.45 -5.14
N VAL A 45 6.80 3.16 -5.78
CA VAL A 45 8.17 2.64 -6.01
C VAL A 45 8.89 2.40 -4.69
N LEU A 46 8.83 3.35 -3.76
CA LEU A 46 9.43 3.20 -2.43
C LEU A 46 8.78 2.04 -1.66
N GLN A 47 7.46 1.90 -1.71
CA GLN A 47 6.76 0.76 -1.11
C GLN A 47 7.19 -0.59 -1.71
N ALA A 48 7.28 -0.69 -3.04
CA ALA A 48 7.76 -1.90 -3.72
C ALA A 48 9.15 -2.31 -3.23
N VAL A 49 10.09 -1.35 -3.19
CA VAL A 49 11.47 -1.59 -2.76
C VAL A 49 11.55 -1.90 -1.27
N GLY A 50 10.81 -1.17 -0.42
CA GLY A 50 10.81 -1.39 1.02
C GLY A 50 10.26 -2.76 1.41
N ASN A 51 9.17 -3.20 0.77
CA ASN A 51 8.60 -4.54 0.97
C ASN A 51 9.53 -5.64 0.45
N ALA A 52 10.17 -5.44 -0.71
CA ALA A 52 11.15 -6.38 -1.23
C ALA A 52 12.40 -6.50 -0.34
N LEU A 53 12.87 -5.38 0.24
CA LEU A 53 14.00 -5.38 1.18
C LEU A 53 13.68 -6.10 2.48
N GLN A 54 12.47 -5.93 3.03
CA GLN A 54 12.02 -6.69 4.20
C GLN A 54 12.02 -8.20 3.91
N ALA A 55 11.41 -8.61 2.80
CA ALA A 55 11.39 -10.02 2.40
C ALA A 55 12.80 -10.61 2.16
N ASP A 56 13.73 -9.83 1.61
CA ASP A 56 15.13 -10.24 1.39
C ASP A 56 15.97 -10.24 2.69
N GLY A 57 15.51 -9.55 3.74
CA GLY A 57 16.08 -9.63 5.08
C GLY A 57 15.77 -10.95 5.77
N GLN A 58 14.56 -11.48 5.57
CA GLN A 58 14.11 -12.69 6.25
C GLN A 58 14.76 -13.95 5.68
N GLU A 59 15.54 -14.66 6.49
CA GLU A 59 16.30 -15.84 6.05
C GLU A 59 15.41 -17.07 5.79
N GLU A 60 14.49 -17.35 6.72
CA GLU A 60 13.57 -18.48 6.61
C GLU A 60 12.27 -18.08 5.87
N ILE A 61 11.54 -19.09 5.39
CA ILE A 61 10.22 -18.86 4.79
C ILE A 61 9.22 -18.66 5.92
N SER A 62 8.74 -17.43 6.07
CA SER A 62 7.63 -17.03 6.93
C SER A 62 6.48 -16.48 6.08
N LEU A 63 5.28 -16.43 6.65
CA LEU A 63 4.13 -15.75 6.09
C LEU A 63 4.32 -14.23 6.06
N GLU A 64 5.16 -13.66 6.93
CA GLU A 64 5.58 -12.27 6.82
C GLU A 64 6.40 -12.03 5.55
N LYS A 65 7.40 -12.89 5.27
CA LYS A 65 8.20 -12.83 4.05
C LYS A 65 7.32 -12.92 2.81
N VAL A 66 6.45 -13.93 2.76
CA VAL A 66 5.51 -14.14 1.65
C VAL A 66 4.55 -12.95 1.52
N GLY A 67 4.05 -12.42 2.63
CA GLY A 67 3.18 -11.25 2.65
C GLY A 67 3.87 -10.01 2.10
N ASN A 68 5.12 -9.75 2.49
CA ASN A 68 5.96 -8.67 1.96
C ASN A 68 6.25 -8.83 0.45
N GLU A 69 6.54 -10.04 -0.02
CA GLU A 69 6.70 -10.31 -1.46
C GLU A 69 5.41 -10.03 -2.23
N ILE A 70 4.25 -10.47 -1.72
CA ILE A 70 2.94 -10.19 -2.31
C ILE A 70 2.68 -8.68 -2.35
N GLN A 71 2.97 -7.94 -1.27
CA GLN A 71 2.82 -6.48 -1.25
C GLN A 71 3.74 -5.79 -2.26
N ALA A 72 4.99 -6.25 -2.42
CA ALA A 72 5.89 -5.72 -3.45
C ALA A 72 5.34 -5.95 -4.87
N ILE A 73 4.81 -7.15 -5.16
CA ILE A 73 4.15 -7.46 -6.43
C ILE A 73 2.93 -6.56 -6.66
N GLY A 74 2.12 -6.32 -5.63
CA GLY A 74 0.99 -5.41 -5.69
C GLY A 74 1.41 -3.98 -6.07
N ASN A 75 2.46 -3.46 -5.44
CA ASN A 75 3.02 -2.14 -5.77
C ASN A 75 3.55 -2.08 -7.22
N VAL A 76 4.29 -3.10 -7.67
CA VAL A 76 4.75 -3.19 -9.06
C VAL A 76 3.57 -3.21 -10.05
N THR A 77 2.46 -3.85 -9.67
CA THR A 77 1.23 -3.87 -10.49
C THR A 77 0.59 -2.49 -10.58
N VAL A 78 0.56 -1.71 -9.48
CA VAL A 78 0.13 -0.30 -9.49
C VAL A 78 1.04 0.53 -10.41
N ILE A 79 2.37 0.42 -10.24
CA ILE A 79 3.37 1.14 -11.03
C ILE A 79 3.21 0.83 -12.52
N ALA A 80 2.99 -0.43 -12.89
CA ALA A 80 2.75 -0.82 -14.28
C ALA A 80 1.52 -0.13 -14.86
N GLY A 81 0.45 0.02 -14.06
CA GLY A 81 -0.72 0.79 -14.44
C GLY A 81 -0.42 2.26 -14.70
N MET A 82 0.45 2.88 -13.90
CA MET A 82 0.77 4.32 -13.98
C MET A 82 1.78 4.67 -15.07
N VAL A 83 2.74 3.79 -15.37
CA VAL A 83 3.90 4.10 -16.23
C VAL A 83 3.71 3.64 -17.67
N ILE A 84 3.01 2.52 -17.89
CA ILE A 84 2.78 1.99 -19.24
C ILE A 84 1.58 2.72 -19.84
N ASP A 85 1.71 3.16 -21.09
CA ASP A 85 0.64 3.83 -21.84
C ASP A 85 -0.49 2.84 -22.21
N PHE A 86 -1.35 2.56 -21.24
CA PHE A 86 -2.54 1.75 -21.37
C PHE A 86 -3.78 2.62 -21.61
N GLU A 87 -4.83 2.04 -22.17
CA GLU A 87 -6.15 2.66 -22.14
C GLU A 87 -6.59 2.91 -20.67
N GLN A 88 -7.25 4.04 -20.43
CA GLN A 88 -7.60 4.51 -19.08
C GLN A 88 -8.34 3.48 -18.20
N VAL A 89 -9.17 2.62 -18.81
CA VAL A 89 -9.87 1.54 -18.09
C VAL A 89 -8.90 0.45 -17.63
N THR A 90 -7.88 0.13 -18.45
CA THR A 90 -6.86 -0.87 -18.15
C THR A 90 -5.88 -0.37 -17.10
N GLU A 91 -5.41 0.88 -17.23
CA GLU A 91 -4.63 1.58 -16.19
C GLU A 91 -5.32 1.46 -14.83
N GLN A 92 -6.60 1.87 -14.77
CA GLN A 92 -7.33 1.91 -13.51
C GLN A 92 -7.61 0.51 -12.94
N LYS A 93 -7.83 -0.49 -13.79
CA LYS A 93 -7.94 -1.89 -13.36
C LYS A 93 -6.62 -2.40 -12.76
N LEU A 94 -5.48 -2.07 -13.35
CA LEU A 94 -4.17 -2.47 -12.81
C LEU A 94 -3.91 -1.84 -11.44
N ILE A 95 -4.24 -0.55 -11.25
CA ILE A 95 -4.14 0.12 -9.95
C ILE A 95 -5.02 -0.58 -8.91
N ILE A 96 -6.29 -0.87 -9.25
CA ILE A 96 -7.22 -1.60 -8.36
C ILE A 96 -6.68 -2.99 -8.01
N THR A 97 -6.23 -3.75 -9.01
CA THR A 97 -5.67 -5.09 -8.83
C THR A 97 -4.42 -5.05 -7.97
N GLY A 98 -3.52 -4.10 -8.21
CA GLY A 98 -2.32 -3.91 -7.39
C GLY A 98 -2.66 -3.64 -5.94
N ASN A 99 -3.60 -2.74 -5.66
CA ASN A 99 -4.07 -2.48 -4.29
C ASN A 99 -4.73 -3.70 -3.64
N TRP A 100 -5.51 -4.51 -4.38
CA TRP A 100 -6.04 -5.77 -3.84
C TRP A 100 -4.96 -6.79 -3.50
N ILE A 101 -3.92 -6.90 -4.35
CA ILE A 101 -2.78 -7.78 -4.10
C ILE A 101 -2.02 -7.30 -2.85
N GLN A 102 -1.80 -5.99 -2.69
CA GLN A 102 -1.20 -5.45 -1.46
C GLN A 102 -2.04 -5.75 -0.22
N ALA A 103 -3.36 -5.60 -0.32
CA ALA A 103 -4.25 -5.93 0.78
C ALA A 103 -4.15 -7.40 1.21
N LEU A 104 -4.03 -8.32 0.25
CA LEU A 104 -3.78 -9.73 0.50
C LEU A 104 -2.42 -9.95 1.17
N GLY A 105 -1.35 -9.32 0.70
CA GLY A 105 -0.02 -9.47 1.29
C GLY A 105 0.03 -9.00 2.74
N GLY A 106 -0.59 -7.86 3.05
CA GLY A 106 -0.75 -7.39 4.43
C GLY A 106 -1.54 -8.37 5.30
N ALA A 107 -2.59 -9.01 4.76
CA ALA A 107 -3.36 -10.02 5.49
C ALA A 107 -2.60 -11.33 5.72
N VAL A 108 -1.81 -11.78 4.74
CA VAL A 108 -0.96 -12.98 4.85
C VAL A 108 0.11 -12.80 5.93
N SER A 109 0.66 -11.59 6.06
CA SER A 109 1.68 -11.29 7.08
C SER A 109 1.18 -11.46 8.52
N LEU A 110 -0.14 -11.38 8.75
CA LEU A 110 -0.72 -11.49 10.11
C LEU A 110 -0.66 -12.89 10.70
N SER A 111 -0.63 -13.94 9.88
CA SER A 111 -0.87 -15.30 10.38
C SER A 111 0.24 -15.84 11.28
N ASP A 112 1.51 -15.54 10.96
CA ASP A 112 2.63 -15.97 11.81
C ASP A 112 2.67 -15.17 13.11
N GLU A 113 2.38 -13.87 13.04
CA GLU A 113 2.38 -13.00 14.22
C GLU A 113 1.27 -13.36 15.23
N LEU A 114 0.15 -13.89 14.75
CA LEU A 114 -0.93 -14.35 15.63
C LEU A 114 -0.59 -15.68 16.33
N ALA A 115 0.31 -16.48 15.74
CA ALA A 115 0.67 -17.80 16.24
C ALA A 115 1.73 -17.75 17.37
N ASP A 116 2.66 -16.79 17.34
CA ASP A 116 3.75 -16.71 18.33
C ASP A 116 3.82 -15.36 19.05
N ARG A 117 2.94 -15.14 20.04
CA ARG A 117 2.76 -13.85 20.74
C ARG A 117 3.93 -13.38 21.63
N SER A 118 5.10 -14.01 21.54
CA SER A 118 6.16 -13.89 22.56
C SER A 118 7.22 -12.80 22.27
N ALA A 119 7.29 -12.28 21.03
CA ALA A 119 8.28 -11.29 20.62
C ALA A 119 7.88 -9.84 20.96
N SER A 120 8.86 -9.01 21.35
CA SER A 120 8.67 -7.56 21.47
C SER A 120 8.47 -6.94 20.09
N GLY A 121 7.53 -6.00 19.94
CA GLY A 121 7.29 -5.34 18.66
C GLY A 121 6.16 -5.95 17.83
N GLN A 122 5.91 -7.24 17.97
CA GLN A 122 4.90 -7.98 17.19
C GLN A 122 3.49 -7.39 17.20
N SER A 123 3.02 -6.85 18.34
CA SER A 123 1.70 -6.19 18.37
C SER A 123 1.62 -4.99 17.41
N TYR A 124 2.74 -4.27 17.21
CA TYR A 124 2.80 -3.18 16.25
C TYR A 124 2.78 -3.70 14.82
N ASN A 125 3.47 -4.81 14.53
CA ASN A 125 3.44 -5.47 13.23
C ASN A 125 2.02 -5.98 12.90
N ILE A 126 1.31 -6.58 13.86
CA ILE A 126 -0.10 -7.03 13.69
C ILE A 126 -1.02 -5.86 13.34
N PHE A 127 -0.99 -4.80 14.15
CA PHE A 127 -1.85 -3.64 13.88
C PHE A 127 -1.42 -2.92 12.60
N GLY A 128 -0.12 -2.87 12.31
CA GLY A 128 0.44 -2.27 11.12
C GLY A 128 -0.03 -2.97 9.86
N ASN A 129 0.17 -4.27 9.77
CA ASN A 129 -0.24 -5.12 8.65
C ASN A 129 -1.77 -5.15 8.46
N LEU A 130 -2.55 -5.15 9.55
CA LEU A 130 -4.01 -5.05 9.48
C LEU A 130 -4.46 -3.70 8.89
N LEU A 131 -3.90 -2.58 9.37
CA LEU A 131 -4.24 -1.26 8.85
C LEU A 131 -3.78 -1.12 7.40
N GLN A 132 -2.62 -1.63 7.01
CA GLN A 132 -2.19 -1.66 5.61
C GLN A 132 -3.16 -2.44 4.72
N SER A 133 -3.62 -3.61 5.19
CA SER A 133 -4.62 -4.41 4.46
C SER A 133 -5.95 -3.67 4.28
N ILE A 134 -6.45 -3.02 5.34
CA ILE A 134 -7.67 -2.21 5.30
C ILE A 134 -7.49 -1.01 4.36
N GLY A 135 -6.39 -0.28 4.48
CA GLY A 135 -6.11 0.92 3.68
C GLY A 135 -6.03 0.62 2.19
N ASN A 136 -5.32 -0.44 1.81
CA ASN A 136 -5.24 -0.92 0.44
C ASN A 136 -6.61 -1.38 -0.10
N SER A 137 -7.41 -2.05 0.73
CA SER A 137 -8.78 -2.44 0.37
C SER A 137 -9.67 -1.23 0.07
N LEU A 138 -9.60 -0.17 0.89
CA LEU A 138 -10.37 1.06 0.67
C LEU A 138 -9.94 1.79 -0.61
N GLN A 139 -8.63 1.86 -0.89
CA GLN A 139 -8.13 2.43 -2.15
C GLN A 139 -8.63 1.66 -3.36
N ALA A 140 -8.61 0.32 -3.30
CA ALA A 140 -9.12 -0.53 -4.37
C ALA A 140 -10.64 -0.34 -4.59
N LEU A 141 -11.43 -0.28 -3.50
CA LEU A 141 -12.86 0.01 -3.57
C LEU A 141 -13.13 1.41 -4.15
N GLY A 142 -12.38 2.43 -3.75
CA GLY A 142 -12.48 3.76 -4.33
C GLY A 142 -12.23 3.78 -5.84
N GLY A 143 -11.24 3.00 -6.31
CA GLY A 143 -11.00 2.80 -7.74
C GLY A 143 -12.15 2.09 -8.47
N VAL A 144 -12.80 1.10 -7.83
CA VAL A 144 -13.99 0.44 -8.39
C VAL A 144 -15.15 1.43 -8.54
N TYR A 145 -15.40 2.26 -7.53
CA TYR A 145 -16.42 3.32 -7.61
C TYR A 145 -16.18 4.29 -8.76
N ASP A 146 -14.93 4.70 -8.98
CA ASP A 146 -14.55 5.57 -10.08
C ASP A 146 -14.82 4.90 -11.46
N LEU A 147 -14.49 3.61 -11.62
CA LEU A 147 -14.78 2.85 -12.84
C LEU A 147 -16.28 2.70 -13.10
N GLU A 148 -17.06 2.36 -12.06
CA GLU A 148 -18.51 2.26 -12.19
C GLU A 148 -19.14 3.59 -12.59
N THR A 149 -18.66 4.69 -12.03
CA THR A 149 -19.16 6.04 -12.34
C THR A 149 -18.87 6.41 -13.79
N LYS A 150 -17.65 6.13 -14.29
CA LYS A 150 -17.29 6.31 -15.70
C LYS A 150 -18.20 5.49 -16.64
N ASN A 151 -18.49 4.23 -16.28
CA ASN A 151 -19.40 3.39 -17.07
C ASN A 151 -20.87 3.85 -16.99
N LYS A 152 -21.29 4.45 -15.86
CA LYS A 152 -22.64 4.98 -15.64
C LYS A 152 -22.84 6.40 -16.18
N MET A 153 -21.83 7.02 -16.78
CA MET A 153 -21.86 8.34 -17.45
C MET A 153 -22.71 8.35 -18.74
N TYR A 154 -23.78 7.55 -18.78
CA TYR A 154 -24.96 7.66 -19.64
C TYR A 154 -26.22 8.07 -18.84
N LYS A 155 -26.14 8.33 -17.53
CA LYS A 155 -27.26 8.87 -16.75
C LYS A 155 -26.81 9.98 -15.81
N HIS A 156 -27.33 11.17 -16.10
CA HIS A 156 -27.29 12.35 -15.25
C HIS A 156 -27.58 12.03 -13.79
N LEU A 157 -26.65 12.39 -12.91
CA LEU A 157 -26.85 13.14 -11.65
C LEU A 157 -25.48 13.30 -10.95
N LYS A 158 -25.31 14.46 -10.32
CA LYS A 158 -24.09 14.91 -9.64
C LYS A 158 -23.71 14.04 -8.42
N GLU A 159 -22.40 14.04 -8.18
CA GLU A 159 -21.71 13.91 -6.88
C GLU A 159 -21.75 12.55 -6.18
N HIS A 160 -20.68 11.79 -6.35
CA HIS A 160 -20.19 10.91 -5.28
C HIS A 160 -18.69 11.11 -5.09
N ASP A 161 -18.37 11.99 -4.14
CA ASP A 161 -17.04 12.15 -3.50
C ASP A 161 -16.60 10.87 -2.76
N ASN A 162 -17.44 9.83 -2.75
CA ASN A 162 -17.19 8.57 -2.06
C ASN A 162 -15.94 7.85 -2.58
N GLY A 163 -15.71 7.82 -3.90
CA GLY A 163 -14.53 7.16 -4.49
C GLY A 163 -13.23 7.84 -4.06
N GLN A 164 -13.21 9.17 -4.10
CA GLN A 164 -12.07 9.97 -3.66
C GLN A 164 -11.85 9.88 -2.14
N LEU A 165 -12.92 10.01 -1.35
CA LEU A 165 -12.87 9.85 0.11
C LEU A 165 -12.32 8.48 0.52
N LEU A 166 -12.74 7.41 -0.17
CA LEU A 166 -12.23 6.05 0.07
C LEU A 166 -10.74 5.93 -0.24
N LYS A 167 -10.28 6.49 -1.36
CA LYS A 167 -8.85 6.50 -1.70
C LYS A 167 -8.04 7.28 -0.67
N VAL A 168 -8.42 8.52 -0.35
CA VAL A 168 -7.73 9.36 0.63
C VAL A 168 -7.67 8.69 2.01
N SER A 169 -8.82 8.20 2.49
CA SER A 169 -8.89 7.53 3.79
C SER A 169 -8.05 6.26 3.79
N GLY A 170 -8.12 5.49 2.70
CA GLY A 170 -7.34 4.28 2.53
C GLY A 170 -5.84 4.52 2.56
N SER A 171 -5.33 5.52 1.83
CA SER A 171 -3.89 5.83 1.81
C SER A 171 -3.37 6.28 3.17
N TRP A 172 -4.13 7.08 3.92
CA TRP A 172 -3.73 7.50 5.28
C TRP A 172 -3.80 6.37 6.32
N ILE A 173 -4.80 5.48 6.20
CA ILE A 173 -4.90 4.28 7.04
C ILE A 173 -3.71 3.35 6.76
N GLN A 174 -3.37 3.14 5.48
CA GLN A 174 -2.20 2.37 5.09
C GLN A 174 -0.91 2.99 5.61
N ALA A 175 -0.74 4.30 5.46
CA ALA A 175 0.45 5.01 5.95
C ALA A 175 0.62 4.89 7.47
N THR A 176 -0.47 5.01 8.21
CA THR A 176 -0.47 4.76 9.66
C THR A 176 -0.03 3.32 9.96
N GLY A 177 -0.56 2.35 9.21
CA GLY A 177 -0.18 0.96 9.36
C GLY A 177 1.31 0.71 9.10
N ALA A 178 1.85 1.26 8.01
CA ALA A 178 3.26 1.10 7.66
C ALA A 178 4.21 1.74 8.69
N VAL A 179 3.82 2.88 9.30
CA VAL A 179 4.57 3.48 10.41
C VAL A 179 4.56 2.59 11.64
N LEU A 180 3.43 1.95 11.97
CA LEU A 180 3.38 0.99 13.07
C LEU A 180 4.25 -0.23 12.78
N SER A 181 4.20 -0.80 11.58
CA SER A 181 5.08 -1.91 11.19
C SER A 181 6.56 -1.51 11.31
N ALA A 182 6.95 -0.32 10.85
CA ALA A 182 8.32 0.15 11.03
C ALA A 182 8.73 0.24 12.52
N ILE A 183 7.85 0.74 13.39
CA ILE A 183 8.08 0.75 14.85
C ILE A 183 8.17 -0.68 15.42
N GLY A 184 7.40 -1.62 14.87
CA GLY A 184 7.44 -3.03 15.21
C GLY A 184 8.80 -3.64 14.90
N GLN A 185 9.30 -3.46 13.68
CA GLN A 185 10.62 -3.96 13.28
C GLN A 185 11.76 -3.40 14.14
N PHE A 186 11.73 -2.10 14.49
CA PHE A 186 12.72 -1.53 15.42
C PHE A 186 12.71 -2.15 16.83
N LYS A 187 11.64 -2.83 17.22
CA LYS A 187 11.49 -3.45 18.55
C LYS A 187 11.68 -4.97 18.52
N GLU A 188 11.55 -5.58 17.36
CA GLU A 188 11.68 -7.01 17.14
C GLU A 188 13.15 -7.39 16.89
N GLU A 189 13.87 -6.56 16.12
CA GLU A 189 15.29 -6.71 15.77
C GLU A 189 16.26 -6.07 16.79
#